data_AF-J7RGY0-F1
#
_entry.id   AF-J7RGY0-F1
#
_cell.length_a   1.000
_cell.length_b   1.000
_cell.length_c   1.000
_cell.angle_alpha   90.00
_cell.angle_beta   90.00
_cell.angle_gamma   90.00
#
_symmetry.space_group_name_H-M   'P 1'
#
loop_
_entity.id
_entity.type
_entity.pdbx_description
1 polymer ?
#
loop_
_entity_poly.entity_id
_entity_poly.type
_entity_poly.pdbx_seq_one_letter_code
_entity_poly.pdbx_strand_id
1 'polypeptide(L)'
;MDSCHSSVRYVSGGKDDLLKHYHVELTEKCLRTFEILNSFSLLDNYDGVLLFLEYQIYNANCQLDIPVVPFDVILVLFTLVTISEHYKEPQLRDNDPYNVCRQPLNRRAVKILRFYVNLLKEFDVEAHGRYNLELLRCQFFFALDCLIPHGHHPRNWNSKLQNPYKSYISLLTKKEHVLNNQLLHLKLSKRGEFVNMLRWTLACSLDERVTYFMSAHEIWDPIVNLLLDLLDLRQKYFVLNEITLSKKKKRTFVQRLSESPSVKFLKIIDTFHFGPLFTEYLFTGCNDDRTRNKTIKPVYNDETQLSQAFVPRFKYPKSYILEKSMKLRKRLLVACFNLLITVPRGHRLCTIHLETDDFLNNLSWELIGLKSIEYFQAFFKTYDRERELAFMPVINEKIINDITDLKFNLVDQIVSIRNFLKEWTSVIHSYLLLKLQELSKAGVVLEIYQIQTCLLALFEYFEFIHEKDGIKKSKFVCILRDIITAWDTAVEKSITKVISPQTKEGFMLSKHFIYYL
;
A
#
# COMPACT_ATOMS: atom_id res chain seq x y z
N MET A 1 14.81 -21.23 -11.44
CA MET A 1 15.04 -20.32 -10.31
C MET A 1 13.93 -20.55 -9.31
N ASP A 2 14.29 -20.87 -8.07
CA ASP A 2 13.29 -20.92 -6.99
C ASP A 2 12.85 -19.51 -6.65
N SER A 3 11.60 -19.35 -6.22
CA SER A 3 11.09 -18.09 -5.72
C SER A 3 10.58 -18.26 -4.29
N CYS A 4 10.42 -17.14 -3.59
CA CYS A 4 9.91 -17.12 -2.23
C CYS A 4 8.56 -17.81 -2.08
N HIS A 5 7.76 -17.82 -3.13
CA HIS A 5 6.44 -18.42 -3.14
C HIS A 5 6.41 -19.86 -3.64
N SER A 6 7.50 -20.43 -4.20
CA SER A 6 7.52 -21.82 -4.68
C SER A 6 8.41 -22.75 -3.84
N SER A 7 9.40 -22.21 -3.13
CA SER A 7 10.36 -23.01 -2.37
C SER A 7 9.74 -23.61 -1.10
N VAL A 8 9.77 -24.94 -0.98
CA VAL A 8 9.17 -25.71 0.14
C VAL A 8 10.04 -26.88 0.61
N ARG A 9 11.35 -26.87 0.36
CA ARG A 9 12.21 -28.05 0.59
C ARG A 9 12.39 -28.40 2.07
N TYR A 10 12.52 -27.39 2.91
CA TYR A 10 12.73 -27.53 4.36
C TYR A 10 11.46 -27.24 5.16
N VAL A 11 10.34 -27.01 4.46
CA VAL A 11 9.04 -26.79 5.08
C VAL A 11 8.51 -28.11 5.62
N SER A 12 8.37 -28.22 6.94
CA SER A 12 7.75 -29.34 7.63
C SER A 12 6.27 -29.11 7.96
N GLY A 13 5.78 -27.88 7.73
CA GLY A 13 4.39 -27.47 7.92
C GLY A 13 3.35 -28.33 7.19
N GLY A 14 2.21 -28.60 7.84
CA GLY A 14 1.13 -29.44 7.29
C GLY A 14 1.31 -30.96 7.46
N LYS A 15 2.40 -31.41 8.10
CA LYS A 15 2.54 -32.79 8.59
C LYS A 15 1.81 -33.02 9.92
N ASP A 16 1.70 -31.96 10.72
CA ASP A 16 0.94 -31.87 11.97
C ASP A 16 -0.08 -30.74 11.79
N ASP A 17 -1.35 -31.00 12.14
CA ASP A 17 -2.44 -30.01 12.06
C ASP A 17 -2.17 -28.77 12.93
N LEU A 18 -1.28 -28.88 13.91
CA LEU A 18 -0.85 -27.78 14.77
C LEU A 18 0.16 -26.83 14.10
N LEU A 19 0.89 -27.27 13.07
CA LEU A 19 1.95 -26.49 12.43
C LEU A 19 1.45 -25.80 11.15
N LYS A 20 1.75 -24.50 11.03
CA LYS A 20 1.44 -23.72 9.82
C LYS A 20 2.13 -24.33 8.59
N HIS A 21 1.49 -24.26 7.42
CA HIS A 21 1.98 -24.80 6.14
C HIS A 21 3.31 -24.24 5.62
N TYR A 22 3.86 -23.20 6.25
CA TYR A 22 5.15 -22.61 5.90
C TYR A 22 6.22 -22.84 6.99
N HIS A 23 5.92 -23.64 8.02
CA HIS A 23 6.80 -23.88 9.14
C HIS A 23 8.11 -24.57 8.72
N VAL A 24 9.23 -24.06 9.23
CA VAL A 24 10.58 -24.60 9.04
C VAL A 24 11.20 -24.79 10.41
N GLU A 25 11.76 -25.98 10.66
CA GLU A 25 12.41 -26.35 11.92
C GLU A 25 13.74 -25.61 12.13
N LEU A 26 14.08 -25.35 13.39
CA LEU A 26 15.31 -24.64 13.75
C LEU A 26 16.50 -25.59 13.82
N THR A 27 17.63 -25.14 13.28
CA THR A 27 18.95 -25.73 13.56
C THR A 27 19.53 -25.13 14.84
N GLU A 28 20.50 -25.82 15.43
CA GLU A 28 21.25 -25.35 16.62
C GLU A 28 21.93 -23.99 16.37
N LYS A 29 22.46 -23.78 15.15
CA LYS A 29 23.06 -22.49 14.76
C LYS A 29 22.06 -21.35 14.81
N CYS A 30 20.85 -21.54 14.27
CA CYS A 30 19.80 -20.51 14.30
C CYS A 30 19.30 -20.27 15.74
N LEU A 31 19.21 -21.32 16.56
CA LEU A 31 18.79 -21.22 17.95
C LEU A 31 19.68 -20.27 18.75
N ARG A 32 21.01 -20.38 18.60
CA ARG A 32 21.96 -19.49 19.28
C ARG A 32 21.73 -18.02 18.92
N THR A 33 21.51 -17.71 17.64
CA THR A 33 21.22 -16.34 17.19
C THR A 33 19.89 -15.83 17.77
N PHE A 34 18.87 -16.69 17.81
CA PHE A 34 17.56 -16.35 18.37
C PHE A 34 17.67 -16.02 19.86
N GLU A 35 18.41 -16.81 20.62
CA GLU A 35 18.62 -16.58 22.06
C GLU A 35 19.38 -15.29 22.34
N ILE A 36 20.42 -14.97 21.54
CA ILE A 36 21.16 -13.72 21.66
C ILE A 36 20.23 -12.52 21.43
N LEU A 37 19.48 -12.51 20.33
CA LEU A 37 18.58 -11.40 19.99
C LEU A 37 17.44 -11.24 20.99
N ASN A 38 16.89 -12.35 21.47
CA ASN A 38 15.88 -12.34 22.53
C ASN A 38 16.44 -11.79 23.83
N SER A 39 17.68 -12.14 24.19
CA SER A 39 18.34 -11.66 25.41
C SER A 39 18.55 -10.14 25.36
N PHE A 40 19.06 -9.60 24.25
CA PHE A 40 19.16 -8.14 24.09
C PHE A 40 17.80 -7.46 24.19
N SER A 41 16.78 -8.03 23.55
CA SER A 41 15.42 -7.48 23.59
C SER A 41 14.79 -7.52 24.98
N LEU A 42 15.06 -8.56 25.77
CA LEU A 42 14.58 -8.68 27.15
C LEU A 42 15.24 -7.67 28.09
N LEU A 43 16.50 -7.29 27.82
CA LEU A 43 17.27 -6.31 28.59
C LEU A 43 17.05 -4.86 28.13
N ASP A 44 16.10 -4.61 27.23
CA ASP A 44 15.84 -3.28 26.65
C ASP A 44 17.06 -2.67 25.91
N ASN A 45 18.03 -3.51 25.52
CA ASN A 45 19.21 -3.11 24.77
C ASN A 45 18.93 -3.11 23.26
N TYR A 46 18.06 -2.20 22.82
CA TYR A 46 17.64 -2.11 21.43
C TYR A 46 18.74 -1.62 20.49
N ASP A 47 19.64 -0.73 20.95
CA ASP A 47 20.82 -0.36 20.17
C ASP A 47 21.70 -1.60 19.88
N GLY A 48 21.89 -2.47 20.88
CA GLY A 48 22.59 -3.74 20.73
C GLY A 48 21.92 -4.70 19.74
N VAL A 49 20.58 -4.80 19.77
CA VAL A 49 19.82 -5.57 18.75
C VAL A 49 20.10 -5.04 17.36
N LEU A 50 19.96 -3.72 17.15
CA LEU A 50 20.12 -3.11 15.83
C LEU A 50 21.57 -3.20 15.35
N LEU A 51 22.55 -2.94 16.21
CA LEU A 51 23.98 -3.02 15.89
C LEU A 51 24.37 -4.45 15.50
N PHE A 52 23.89 -5.45 16.25
CA PHE A 52 24.13 -6.85 15.92
C PHE A 52 23.57 -7.18 14.53
N LEU A 53 22.33 -6.79 14.25
CA LEU A 53 21.71 -7.05 12.94
C LEU A 53 22.40 -6.30 11.81
N GLU A 54 22.74 -5.02 11.98
CA GLU A 54 23.45 -4.22 10.98
C GLU A 54 24.83 -4.80 10.67
N TYR A 55 25.57 -5.23 11.69
CA TYR A 55 26.86 -5.89 11.51
C TYR A 55 26.72 -7.19 10.70
N GLN A 56 25.71 -8.00 11.03
CA GLN A 56 25.46 -9.24 10.31
C GLN A 56 25.00 -8.99 8.87
N ILE A 57 24.17 -7.96 8.64
CA ILE A 57 23.72 -7.54 7.29
C ILE A 57 24.91 -7.05 6.46
N TYR A 58 25.80 -6.25 7.04
CA TYR A 58 27.00 -5.77 6.38
C TYR A 58 27.89 -6.95 5.94
N ASN A 59 28.07 -7.95 6.82
CA ASN A 59 28.86 -9.14 6.53
C ASN A 59 28.16 -10.13 5.59
N ALA A 60 26.82 -10.18 5.57
CA ALA A 60 26.05 -11.04 4.67
C ALA A 60 26.25 -10.66 3.19
N ASN A 61 26.60 -9.40 2.90
CA ASN A 61 27.02 -9.01 1.54
C ASN A 61 28.35 -9.65 1.12
N CYS A 62 29.10 -10.23 2.06
CA CYS A 62 30.40 -10.87 1.83
C CYS A 62 30.39 -12.38 2.11
N GLN A 63 29.31 -12.95 2.67
CA GLN A 63 29.23 -14.35 3.07
C GLN A 63 27.87 -14.97 2.72
N LEU A 64 27.87 -16.28 2.42
CA LEU A 64 26.69 -17.08 2.03
C LEU A 64 25.61 -17.25 3.12
N ASP A 65 25.78 -16.66 4.31
CA ASP A 65 24.95 -16.96 5.48
C ASP A 65 24.24 -15.72 6.00
N ILE A 66 22.94 -15.60 5.70
CA ILE A 66 22.14 -14.48 6.20
C ILE A 66 21.78 -14.73 7.68
N PRO A 67 21.90 -13.72 8.58
CA PRO A 67 21.28 -13.78 9.90
C PRO A 67 19.75 -13.91 9.79
N VAL A 68 19.21 -15.08 10.16
CA VAL A 68 17.75 -15.24 10.32
C VAL A 68 17.31 -14.64 11.66
N VAL A 69 16.31 -13.77 11.62
CA VAL A 69 15.77 -13.07 12.81
C VAL A 69 14.50 -13.77 13.29
N PRO A 70 14.35 -14.06 14.60
CA PRO A 70 13.12 -14.65 15.11
C PRO A 70 11.92 -13.72 14.94
N PHE A 71 10.74 -14.30 14.71
CA PHE A 71 9.51 -13.53 14.50
C PHE A 71 9.19 -12.58 15.68
N ASP A 72 9.54 -12.98 16.91
CA ASP A 72 9.42 -12.14 18.10
C ASP A 72 10.18 -10.80 17.96
N VAL A 73 11.42 -10.87 17.48
CA VAL A 73 12.28 -9.70 17.29
C VAL A 73 11.83 -8.91 16.07
N ILE A 74 11.26 -9.55 15.04
CA ILE A 74 10.58 -8.84 13.95
C ILE A 74 9.44 -7.96 14.50
N LEU A 75 8.64 -8.46 15.44
CA LEU A 75 7.58 -7.68 16.09
C LEU A 75 8.12 -6.54 16.97
N VAL A 76 9.27 -6.75 17.63
CA VAL A 76 10.01 -5.69 18.33
C VAL A 76 10.45 -4.62 17.34
N LEU A 77 11.04 -4.99 16.19
CA LEU A 77 11.48 -4.06 15.16
C LEU A 77 10.31 -3.24 14.60
N PHE A 78 9.17 -3.86 14.31
CA PHE A 78 7.95 -3.13 13.91
C PHE A 78 7.49 -2.14 14.99
N THR A 79 7.62 -2.51 16.26
CA THR A 79 7.30 -1.61 17.38
C THR A 79 8.31 -0.47 17.49
N LEU A 80 9.61 -0.72 17.27
CA LEU A 80 10.65 0.30 17.23
C LEU A 80 10.44 1.34 16.12
N VAL A 81 9.85 0.94 14.98
CA VAL A 81 9.48 1.91 13.92
C VAL A 81 8.50 2.98 14.45
N THR A 82 7.66 2.62 15.43
CA THR A 82 6.69 3.55 16.01
C THR A 82 7.30 4.58 16.94
N ILE A 83 8.53 4.39 17.40
CA ILE A 83 9.18 5.26 18.40
C ILE A 83 10.03 6.29 17.66
N SER A 84 9.43 7.44 17.32
CA SER A 84 10.11 8.53 16.60
C SER A 84 10.52 9.67 17.54
N GLU A 85 11.62 10.34 17.19
CA GLU A 85 12.17 11.49 17.90
C GLU A 85 11.15 12.62 18.06
N HIS A 86 10.23 12.81 17.11
CA HIS A 86 9.31 13.93 17.19
C HIS A 86 8.39 13.89 18.41
N TYR A 87 8.13 12.72 19.01
CA TYR A 87 7.24 12.62 20.18
C TYR A 87 7.76 11.74 21.34
N LYS A 88 8.82 10.95 21.12
CA LYS A 88 9.46 10.10 22.15
C LYS A 88 10.96 10.41 22.35
N GLU A 89 11.41 11.62 22.01
CA GLU A 89 12.81 12.02 22.21
C GLU A 89 13.33 11.78 23.65
N PRO A 90 12.59 12.10 24.73
CA PRO A 90 13.11 11.88 26.08
C PRO A 90 13.43 10.41 26.35
N GLN A 91 12.53 9.51 25.96
CA GLN A 91 12.71 8.07 26.15
C GLN A 91 13.84 7.50 25.27
N LEU A 92 14.01 8.05 24.06
CA LEU A 92 15.12 7.70 23.18
C LEU A 92 16.47 8.13 23.78
N ARG A 93 16.53 9.34 24.35
CA ARG A 93 17.73 9.87 24.99
C ARG A 93 18.09 9.12 26.26
N ASP A 94 17.11 8.68 27.06
CA ASP A 94 17.36 7.86 28.25
C ASP A 94 17.91 6.47 27.88
N ASN A 95 17.45 5.89 26.77
CA ASN A 95 17.96 4.61 26.28
C ASN A 95 19.36 4.72 25.66
N ASP A 96 19.72 5.90 25.13
CA ASP A 96 21.01 6.13 24.49
C ASP A 96 21.55 7.57 24.72
N PRO A 97 22.06 7.87 25.93
CA PRO A 97 22.39 9.24 26.34
C PRO A 97 23.61 9.84 25.63
N TYR A 98 24.42 9.02 24.95
CA TYR A 98 25.67 9.45 24.32
C TYR A 98 25.57 9.57 22.79
N ASN A 99 24.41 9.29 22.22
CA ASN A 99 24.30 9.06 20.80
C ASN A 99 23.74 10.26 20.03
N VAL A 100 24.55 11.32 19.98
CA VAL A 100 24.26 12.55 19.24
C VAL A 100 24.53 12.39 17.72
N CYS A 101 25.18 11.30 17.31
CA CYS A 101 25.70 11.14 15.94
C CYS A 101 25.18 9.93 15.15
N ARG A 102 24.55 8.91 15.76
CA ARG A 102 23.98 7.79 14.98
C ARG A 102 22.56 8.09 14.53
N GLN A 103 22.16 7.36 13.50
CA GLN A 103 20.81 7.41 12.97
C GLN A 103 19.77 6.95 14.02
N PRO A 104 18.57 7.56 14.07
CA PRO A 104 17.52 7.19 15.03
C PRO A 104 17.09 5.73 14.95
N LEU A 105 16.69 5.15 16.10
CA LEU A 105 16.32 3.72 16.24
C LEU A 105 15.20 3.31 15.26
N ASN A 106 14.14 4.10 15.12
CA ASN A 106 13.05 3.82 14.20
C ASN A 106 13.53 3.71 12.74
N ARG A 107 14.38 4.64 12.29
CA ARG A 107 14.88 4.64 10.91
C ARG A 107 15.82 3.47 10.65
N ARG A 108 16.64 3.06 11.64
CA ARG A 108 17.47 1.86 11.57
C ARG A 108 16.62 0.58 11.52
N ALA A 109 15.59 0.48 12.35
CA ALA A 109 14.64 -0.63 12.32
C ALA A 109 13.92 -0.75 10.95
N VAL A 110 13.47 0.37 10.36
CA VAL A 110 12.89 0.38 9.01
C VAL A 110 13.89 -0.13 7.97
N LYS A 111 15.16 0.30 8.03
CA LYS A 111 16.20 -0.16 7.08
C LYS A 111 16.41 -1.67 7.18
N ILE A 112 16.51 -2.21 8.38
CA ILE A 112 16.66 -3.65 8.63
C ILE A 112 15.45 -4.43 8.11
N LEU A 113 14.22 -4.00 8.42
CA LEU A 113 13.01 -4.66 7.94
C LEU A 113 12.91 -4.64 6.40
N ARG A 114 13.24 -3.50 5.77
CA ARG A 114 13.27 -3.39 4.30
C ARG A 114 14.31 -4.30 3.67
N PHE A 115 15.50 -4.41 4.26
CA PHE A 115 16.55 -5.31 3.80
C PHE A 115 16.03 -6.76 3.74
N TYR A 116 15.46 -7.26 4.84
CA TYR A 116 14.93 -8.63 4.87
C TYR A 116 13.74 -8.84 3.93
N VAL A 117 12.83 -7.86 3.80
CA VAL A 117 11.72 -7.95 2.83
C VAL A 117 12.24 -8.00 1.39
N ASN A 118 13.30 -7.25 1.06
CA ASN A 118 13.92 -7.29 -0.26
C ASN A 118 14.60 -8.65 -0.52
N LEU A 119 15.33 -9.19 0.46
CA LEU A 119 15.87 -10.55 0.38
C LEU A 119 14.78 -11.59 0.10
N LEU A 120 13.60 -11.44 0.72
CA LEU A 120 12.47 -12.33 0.46
C LEU A 120 11.80 -12.09 -0.90
N LYS A 121 11.94 -10.92 -1.50
CA LYS A 121 11.42 -10.64 -2.86
C LYS A 121 12.35 -11.19 -3.93
N GLU A 122 13.65 -11.01 -3.77
CA GLU A 122 14.69 -11.52 -4.68
C GLU A 122 14.83 -13.03 -4.56
N PHE A 123 14.87 -13.52 -3.31
CA PHE A 123 14.93 -14.95 -2.96
C PHE A 123 16.06 -15.71 -3.66
N ASP A 124 17.25 -15.11 -3.72
CA ASP A 124 18.43 -15.71 -4.34
C ASP A 124 19.00 -16.86 -3.49
N VAL A 125 18.63 -18.08 -3.87
CA VAL A 125 19.05 -19.32 -3.19
C VAL A 125 20.55 -19.56 -3.31
N GLU A 126 21.20 -19.10 -4.37
CA GLU A 126 22.63 -19.31 -4.59
C GLU A 126 23.45 -18.40 -3.69
N ALA A 127 23.02 -17.15 -3.51
CA ALA A 127 23.70 -16.16 -2.67
C ALA A 127 23.54 -16.42 -1.16
N HIS A 128 22.46 -17.08 -0.73
CA HIS A 128 22.04 -17.02 0.67
C HIS A 128 21.65 -18.34 1.32
N GLY A 129 21.61 -19.41 0.54
CA GLY A 129 21.22 -20.74 0.99
C GLY A 129 19.70 -20.88 1.16
N ARG A 130 19.16 -21.96 0.59
CA ARG A 130 17.71 -22.22 0.57
C ARG A 130 17.10 -22.32 1.97
N TYR A 131 17.77 -23.00 2.90
CA TYR A 131 17.25 -23.21 4.26
C TYR A 131 17.04 -21.88 4.99
N ASN A 132 18.02 -20.98 4.97
CA ASN A 132 17.95 -19.69 5.65
C ASN A 132 16.84 -18.81 5.08
N LEU A 133 16.69 -18.77 3.74
CA LEU A 133 15.63 -18.02 3.10
C LEU A 133 14.23 -18.57 3.41
N GLU A 134 14.05 -19.90 3.39
CA GLU A 134 12.77 -20.52 3.78
C GLU A 134 12.46 -20.29 5.27
N LEU A 135 13.45 -20.36 6.15
CA LEU A 135 13.28 -20.07 7.58
C LEU A 135 12.97 -18.58 7.81
N LEU A 136 13.68 -17.66 7.16
CA LEU A 136 13.43 -16.22 7.23
C LEU A 136 12.00 -15.90 6.79
N ARG A 137 11.57 -16.46 5.66
CA ARG A 137 10.19 -16.33 5.16
C ARG A 137 9.19 -16.81 6.21
N CYS A 138 9.46 -17.96 6.82
CA CYS A 138 8.65 -18.52 7.90
C CYS A 138 8.52 -17.54 9.08
N GLN A 139 9.62 -16.92 9.54
CA GLN A 139 9.58 -15.94 10.63
C GLN A 139 8.76 -14.69 10.27
N PHE A 140 8.93 -14.15 9.06
CA PHE A 140 8.17 -12.99 8.59
C PHE A 140 6.67 -13.29 8.39
N PHE A 141 6.33 -14.49 7.91
CA PHE A 141 4.93 -14.92 7.79
C PHE A 141 4.27 -15.09 9.16
N PHE A 142 4.99 -15.65 10.15
CA PHE A 142 4.50 -15.67 11.53
C PHE A 142 4.26 -14.28 12.08
N ALA A 143 5.21 -13.35 11.90
CA ALA A 143 5.05 -11.96 12.35
C ALA A 143 3.85 -11.27 11.68
N LEU A 144 3.68 -11.45 10.37
CA LEU A 144 2.53 -10.91 9.63
C LEU A 144 1.20 -11.46 10.16
N ASP A 145 1.10 -12.79 10.34
CA ASP A 145 -0.09 -13.43 10.88
C ASP A 145 -0.40 -12.93 12.31
N CYS A 146 0.60 -12.52 13.09
CA CYS A 146 0.39 -11.92 14.41
C CYS A 146 -0.07 -10.45 14.34
N LEU A 147 0.37 -9.68 13.34
CA LEU A 147 0.01 -8.28 13.16
C LEU A 147 -1.40 -8.09 12.58
N ILE A 148 -1.88 -9.02 11.76
CA ILE A 148 -3.17 -8.94 11.08
C ILE A 148 -4.28 -9.60 11.93
N PRO A 149 -5.31 -8.85 12.35
CA PRO A 149 -6.39 -9.41 13.14
C PRO A 149 -7.22 -10.52 12.51
N HIS A 150 -7.34 -11.64 13.24
CA HIS A 150 -8.14 -12.79 12.86
C HIS A 150 -9.62 -12.62 13.24
N GLY A 151 -10.33 -11.67 12.60
CA GLY A 151 -11.79 -11.55 12.67
C GLY A 151 -12.40 -11.28 14.08
N HIS A 152 -13.71 -11.07 14.11
CA HIS A 152 -14.47 -10.44 15.21
C HIS A 152 -14.62 -11.21 16.53
N HIS A 153 -13.81 -12.22 16.86
CA HIS A 153 -13.94 -12.90 18.16
C HIS A 153 -13.00 -12.29 19.21
N PRO A 154 -13.48 -11.40 20.11
CA PRO A 154 -12.64 -10.68 21.06
C PRO A 154 -12.27 -11.57 22.26
N ARG A 155 -12.88 -12.75 22.38
CA ARG A 155 -12.77 -13.58 23.59
C ARG A 155 -11.55 -14.50 23.61
N ASN A 156 -10.94 -14.81 22.46
CA ASN A 156 -9.87 -15.80 22.39
C ASN A 156 -8.53 -15.31 21.83
N TRP A 157 -8.33 -14.01 21.57
CA TRP A 157 -6.96 -13.54 21.25
C TRP A 157 -6.00 -13.75 22.43
N ASN A 158 -6.54 -13.82 23.66
CA ASN A 158 -5.79 -14.23 24.85
C ASN A 158 -5.41 -15.72 24.86
N SER A 159 -5.73 -16.52 23.82
CA SER A 159 -4.99 -17.76 23.58
C SER A 159 -3.57 -17.34 23.23
N LYS A 160 -2.73 -17.22 24.27
CA LYS A 160 -1.31 -16.89 24.26
C LYS A 160 -0.72 -17.22 22.90
N LEU A 161 -0.18 -16.21 22.23
CA LEU A 161 0.63 -16.38 21.02
C LEU A 161 1.51 -17.61 21.21
N GLN A 162 1.18 -18.67 20.50
CA GLN A 162 1.77 -19.97 20.77
C GLN A 162 3.05 -20.02 19.95
N ASN A 163 4.20 -19.90 20.63
CA ASN A 163 5.49 -20.03 19.97
C ASN A 163 5.50 -21.38 19.23
N PRO A 164 5.59 -21.39 17.89
CA PRO A 164 5.63 -22.64 17.13
C PRO A 164 6.92 -23.42 17.42
N TYR A 165 7.92 -22.77 18.02
CA TYR A 165 9.19 -23.37 18.42
C TYR A 165 9.21 -23.68 19.91
N LYS A 166 9.25 -24.97 20.26
CA LYS A 166 9.42 -25.41 21.66
C LYS A 166 10.88 -25.33 22.14
N SER A 167 11.82 -25.09 21.22
CA SER A 167 13.25 -25.09 21.49
C SER A 167 13.76 -23.82 22.19
N TYR A 168 12.98 -22.73 22.24
CA TYR A 168 13.34 -21.53 23.00
C TYR A 168 12.12 -20.84 23.62
N ILE A 169 12.36 -20.05 24.65
CA ILE A 169 11.32 -19.22 25.30
C ILE A 169 11.16 -17.93 24.49
N SER A 170 9.98 -17.74 23.90
CA SER A 170 9.64 -16.51 23.17
C SER A 170 9.68 -15.30 24.11
N LEU A 171 10.30 -14.20 23.65
CA LEU A 171 10.38 -12.97 24.45
C LEU A 171 8.99 -12.36 24.69
N LEU A 172 8.03 -12.62 23.79
CA LEU A 172 6.67 -12.08 23.86
C LEU A 172 5.88 -12.65 25.05
N THR A 173 6.36 -13.74 25.67
CA THR A 173 5.77 -14.27 26.90
C THR A 173 6.11 -13.46 28.14
N LYS A 174 7.18 -12.66 28.09
CA LYS A 174 7.70 -11.86 29.21
C LYS A 174 7.63 -10.36 28.97
N LYS A 175 7.43 -9.93 27.72
CA LYS A 175 7.53 -8.55 27.30
C LYS A 175 6.29 -8.11 26.54
N GLU A 176 5.66 -7.04 27.03
CA GLU A 176 4.46 -6.45 26.41
C GLU A 176 4.71 -5.05 25.83
N HIS A 177 5.84 -4.42 26.20
CA HIS A 177 6.16 -3.04 25.84
C HIS A 177 7.60 -2.93 25.32
N VAL A 178 7.83 -1.94 24.45
CA VAL A 178 9.13 -1.53 23.91
C VAL A 178 9.17 -0.02 24.07
N LEU A 179 10.10 0.52 24.87
CA LEU A 179 10.23 1.96 25.16
C LEU A 179 8.87 2.63 25.46
N ASN A 180 8.09 2.05 26.37
CA ASN A 180 6.74 2.45 26.79
C ASN A 180 5.62 2.34 25.74
N ASN A 181 5.93 1.99 24.49
CA ASN A 181 4.91 1.61 23.52
C ASN A 181 4.54 0.13 23.70
N GLN A 182 3.26 -0.17 23.86
CA GLN A 182 2.76 -1.55 23.82
C GLN A 182 3.17 -2.18 22.47
N LEU A 183 3.61 -3.44 22.48
CA LEU A 183 4.00 -4.16 21.26
C LEU A 183 2.93 -4.04 20.18
N LEU A 184 3.36 -3.76 18.95
CA LEU A 184 2.45 -3.38 17.85
C LEU A 184 1.35 -4.42 17.62
N HIS A 185 1.69 -5.71 17.65
CA HIS A 185 0.69 -6.78 17.47
C HIS A 185 -0.38 -6.80 18.58
N LEU A 186 -0.03 -6.49 19.83
CA LEU A 186 -0.99 -6.37 20.95
C LEU A 186 -1.85 -5.11 20.82
N LYS A 187 -1.27 -4.03 20.28
CA LYS A 187 -2.00 -2.78 20.05
C LYS A 187 -3.01 -2.93 18.91
N LEU A 188 -2.60 -3.51 17.79
CA LEU A 188 -3.43 -3.67 16.59
C LEU A 188 -4.49 -4.78 16.70
N SER A 189 -4.28 -5.77 17.59
CA SER A 189 -5.27 -6.82 17.85
C SER A 189 -6.52 -6.33 18.57
N LYS A 190 -6.43 -5.19 19.26
CA LYS A 190 -7.59 -4.55 19.90
C LYS A 190 -8.63 -4.18 18.84
N ARG A 191 -9.92 -4.34 19.21
CA ARG A 191 -11.05 -4.15 18.29
C ARG A 191 -11.00 -2.78 17.61
N GLY A 192 -10.89 -2.80 16.28
CA GLY A 192 -10.89 -1.59 15.45
C GLY A 192 -9.58 -0.80 15.42
N GLU A 193 -8.56 -1.16 16.22
CA GLU A 193 -7.30 -0.41 16.23
C GLU A 193 -6.50 -0.61 14.94
N PHE A 194 -6.58 -1.77 14.28
CA PHE A 194 -5.98 -1.96 12.95
C PHE A 194 -6.61 -1.05 11.88
N VAL A 195 -7.95 -0.96 11.85
CA VAL A 195 -8.66 -0.03 10.95
C VAL A 195 -8.34 1.42 11.32
N ASN A 196 -8.27 1.75 12.61
CA ASN A 196 -7.87 3.06 13.07
C ASN A 196 -6.45 3.41 12.61
N MET A 197 -5.51 2.46 12.66
CA MET A 197 -4.15 2.67 12.16
C MET A 197 -4.15 3.02 10.66
N LEU A 198 -4.90 2.28 9.83
CA LEU A 198 -5.00 2.62 8.40
C LEU A 198 -5.62 4.00 8.16
N ARG A 199 -6.73 4.31 8.84
CA ARG A 199 -7.40 5.62 8.73
C ARG A 199 -6.55 6.77 9.26
N TRP A 200 -5.83 6.55 10.37
CA TRP A 200 -4.89 7.48 10.96
C TRP A 200 -3.77 7.80 9.98
N THR A 201 -3.16 6.77 9.39
CA THR A 201 -2.11 6.91 8.37
C THR A 201 -2.61 7.74 7.19
N LEU A 202 -3.77 7.38 6.64
CA LEU A 202 -4.35 8.05 5.47
C LEU A 202 -4.75 9.50 5.75
N ALA A 203 -5.35 9.79 6.90
CA ALA A 203 -5.69 11.14 7.31
C ALA A 203 -4.44 12.00 7.52
N CYS A 204 -3.46 11.50 8.28
CA CYS A 204 -2.22 12.21 8.58
C CYS A 204 -1.35 12.44 7.34
N SER A 205 -1.39 11.52 6.37
CA SER A 205 -0.60 11.63 5.13
C SER A 205 -1.02 12.79 4.22
N LEU A 206 -2.19 13.40 4.44
CA LEU A 206 -2.64 14.61 3.73
C LEU A 206 -2.48 15.88 4.57
N ASP A 207 -2.20 15.75 5.85
CA ASP A 207 -2.18 16.88 6.78
C ASP A 207 -0.91 17.72 6.57
N GLU A 208 -1.07 19.03 6.44
CA GLU A 208 0.05 19.95 6.27
C GLU A 208 0.80 20.25 7.59
N ARG A 209 0.20 19.92 8.75
CA ARG A 209 0.83 20.08 10.06
C ARG A 209 1.96 19.06 10.19
N VAL A 210 3.13 19.56 10.56
CA VAL A 210 4.37 18.77 10.66
C VAL A 210 4.21 17.52 11.54
N THR A 211 3.55 17.62 12.69
CA THR A 211 3.33 16.47 13.60
C THR A 211 2.59 15.33 12.94
N TYR A 212 1.46 15.63 12.30
CA TYR A 212 0.62 14.67 11.62
C TYR A 212 1.36 14.08 10.41
N PHE A 213 1.95 14.94 9.58
CA PHE A 213 2.71 14.47 8.42
C PHE A 213 3.90 13.58 8.82
N MET A 214 4.63 13.91 9.89
CA MET A 214 5.74 13.08 10.39
C MET A 214 5.25 11.74 10.96
N SER A 215 4.13 11.73 11.68
CA SER A 215 3.51 10.49 12.16
C SER A 215 3.17 9.58 10.98
N ALA A 216 2.56 10.09 9.91
CA ALA A 216 2.36 9.29 8.70
C ALA A 216 3.70 8.90 8.04
N HIS A 217 4.50 9.88 7.65
CA HIS A 217 5.65 9.69 6.76
C HIS A 217 6.80 8.89 7.37
N GLU A 218 7.12 9.10 8.65
CA GLU A 218 8.27 8.46 9.30
C GLU A 218 7.92 7.15 10.01
N ILE A 219 6.67 6.97 10.41
CA ILE A 219 6.23 5.80 11.19
C ILE A 219 5.32 4.92 10.34
N TRP A 220 4.13 5.42 10.02
CA TRP A 220 3.04 4.55 9.56
C TRP A 220 3.14 4.17 8.09
N ASP A 221 3.55 5.10 7.22
CA ASP A 221 3.84 4.84 5.81
C ASP A 221 4.85 3.69 5.65
N PRO A 222 6.03 3.69 6.31
CA PRO A 222 6.95 2.54 6.30
C PRO A 222 6.30 1.22 6.76
N ILE A 223 5.54 1.25 7.85
CA ILE A 223 4.89 0.04 8.40
C ILE A 223 3.86 -0.52 7.42
N VAL A 224 2.93 0.31 6.93
CA VAL A 224 1.90 -0.11 5.98
C VAL A 224 2.53 -0.65 4.70
N ASN A 225 3.56 0.01 4.18
CA ASN A 225 4.27 -0.45 2.99
C ASN A 225 4.92 -1.83 3.19
N LEU A 226 5.58 -2.05 4.33
CA LEU A 226 6.17 -3.35 4.68
C LEU A 226 5.10 -4.44 4.84
N LEU A 227 3.98 -4.12 5.49
CA LEU A 227 2.85 -5.04 5.65
C LEU A 227 2.27 -5.46 4.31
N LEU A 228 2.07 -4.51 3.38
CA LEU A 228 1.54 -4.81 2.04
C LEU A 228 2.51 -5.66 1.20
N ASP A 229 3.81 -5.39 1.29
CA ASP A 229 4.82 -6.19 0.61
C ASP A 229 4.87 -7.63 1.15
N LEU A 230 4.78 -7.81 2.47
CA LEU A 230 4.71 -9.13 3.10
C LEU A 230 3.39 -9.85 2.79
N LEU A 231 2.28 -9.12 2.76
CA LEU A 231 0.97 -9.65 2.39
C LEU A 231 0.97 -10.23 0.97
N ASP A 232 1.57 -9.52 0.02
CA ASP A 232 1.71 -10.00 -1.37
C ASP A 232 2.53 -11.29 -1.44
N LEU A 233 3.69 -11.34 -0.76
CA LEU A 233 4.52 -12.56 -0.69
C LEU A 233 3.74 -13.74 -0.05
N ARG A 234 3.05 -13.48 1.06
CA ARG A 234 2.28 -14.49 1.79
C ARG A 234 1.08 -14.99 0.98
N GLN A 235 0.41 -14.11 0.25
CA GLN A 235 -0.70 -14.44 -0.64
C GLN A 235 -0.24 -15.32 -1.81
N LYS A 236 0.86 -14.95 -2.48
CA LYS A 236 1.45 -15.75 -3.56
C LYS A 236 1.84 -17.15 -3.08
N TYR A 237 2.47 -17.25 -1.90
CA TYR A 237 2.78 -18.55 -1.28
C TYR A 237 1.51 -19.36 -0.99
N PHE A 238 0.45 -18.74 -0.45
CA PHE A 238 -0.81 -19.39 -0.14
C PHE A 238 -1.46 -20.00 -1.40
N VAL A 239 -1.58 -19.22 -2.47
CA VAL A 239 -2.19 -19.66 -3.73
C VAL A 239 -1.42 -20.85 -4.33
N LEU A 240 -0.09 -20.78 -4.34
CA LEU A 240 0.73 -21.80 -4.97
C LEU A 240 0.87 -23.08 -4.13
N ASN A 241 1.18 -22.96 -2.83
CA ASN A 241 1.50 -24.14 -2.02
C ASN A 241 0.35 -24.64 -1.17
N GLU A 242 -0.52 -23.77 -0.68
CA GLU A 242 -1.62 -24.19 0.19
C GLU A 242 -2.85 -24.57 -0.62
N ILE A 243 -3.22 -23.77 -1.63
CA ILE A 243 -4.38 -24.08 -2.48
C ILE A 243 -4.06 -25.15 -3.53
N THR A 244 -3.06 -24.89 -4.38
CA THR A 244 -2.85 -25.66 -5.62
C THR A 244 -2.27 -27.07 -5.38
N LEU A 245 -1.41 -27.24 -4.38
CA LEU A 245 -0.81 -28.55 -4.03
C LEU A 245 -1.69 -29.43 -3.15
N SER A 246 -2.82 -28.92 -2.65
CA SER A 246 -3.71 -29.77 -1.84
C SER A 246 -4.38 -30.84 -2.71
N LYS A 247 -4.34 -32.09 -2.27
CA LYS A 247 -4.98 -33.24 -2.95
C LYS A 247 -6.53 -33.13 -3.03
N LYS A 248 -7.13 -32.08 -2.45
CA LYS A 248 -8.58 -31.85 -2.43
C LYS A 248 -9.01 -31.08 -3.69
N LYS A 249 -10.09 -31.56 -4.33
CA LYS A 249 -10.56 -31.18 -5.68
C LYS A 249 -10.53 -29.65 -5.95
N LYS A 250 -10.04 -29.26 -7.15
CA LYS A 250 -10.06 -27.90 -7.74
C LYS A 250 -11.42 -27.17 -7.63
N ARG A 251 -12.53 -27.91 -7.46
CA ARG A 251 -13.89 -27.37 -7.26
C ARG A 251 -14.07 -26.50 -6.01
N THR A 252 -13.12 -26.48 -5.07
CA THR A 252 -13.17 -25.66 -3.84
C THR A 252 -12.23 -24.45 -3.84
N PHE A 253 -11.61 -24.11 -4.98
CA PHE A 253 -10.61 -23.03 -5.07
C PHE A 253 -11.09 -21.71 -4.44
N VAL A 254 -12.26 -21.22 -4.83
CA VAL A 254 -12.82 -19.95 -4.34
C VAL A 254 -13.15 -20.01 -2.84
N GLN A 255 -13.62 -21.16 -2.35
CA GLN A 255 -13.89 -21.37 -0.93
C GLN A 255 -12.60 -21.30 -0.11
N ARG A 256 -11.51 -21.90 -0.60
CA ARG A 256 -10.20 -21.83 0.06
C ARG A 256 -9.52 -20.47 -0.10
N LEU A 257 -9.73 -19.80 -1.23
CA LEU A 257 -9.27 -18.42 -1.41
C LEU A 257 -9.89 -17.47 -0.39
N SER A 258 -11.11 -17.78 0.10
CA SER A 258 -11.77 -17.04 1.16
C SER A 258 -11.05 -17.13 2.53
N GLU A 259 -10.11 -18.07 2.69
CA GLU A 259 -9.25 -18.23 3.87
C GLU A 259 -7.87 -17.57 3.68
N SER A 260 -7.63 -16.97 2.52
CA SER A 260 -6.34 -16.44 2.13
C SER A 260 -5.92 -15.23 2.97
N PRO A 261 -4.60 -14.99 3.11
CA PRO A 261 -4.05 -13.82 3.80
C PRO A 261 -4.66 -12.50 3.35
N SER A 262 -4.82 -12.27 2.04
CA SER A 262 -5.42 -11.03 1.52
C SER A 262 -6.89 -10.89 1.92
N VAL A 263 -7.67 -11.97 1.87
CA VAL A 263 -9.07 -11.93 2.32
C VAL A 263 -9.15 -11.64 3.81
N LYS A 264 -8.29 -12.25 4.63
CA LYS A 264 -8.22 -11.97 6.07
C LYS A 264 -7.88 -10.51 6.35
N PHE A 265 -6.92 -9.94 5.63
CA PHE A 265 -6.56 -8.54 5.72
C PHE A 265 -7.75 -7.61 5.39
N LEU A 266 -8.43 -7.84 4.28
CA LEU A 266 -9.56 -7.01 3.84
C LEU A 266 -10.80 -7.16 4.75
N LYS A 267 -11.02 -8.36 5.28
CA LYS A 267 -12.12 -8.66 6.22
C LYS A 267 -12.08 -7.84 7.51
N ILE A 268 -10.93 -7.25 7.85
CA ILE A 268 -10.78 -6.40 9.04
C ILE A 268 -11.62 -5.12 8.93
N ILE A 269 -11.87 -4.64 7.71
CA ILE A 269 -12.64 -3.41 7.45
C ILE A 269 -14.12 -3.65 7.70
N ASP A 270 -14.71 -4.55 6.92
CA ASP A 270 -16.07 -5.06 7.09
C ASP A 270 -16.27 -6.29 6.19
N THR A 271 -17.23 -7.15 6.53
CA THR A 271 -17.59 -8.32 5.72
C THR A 271 -18.72 -8.07 4.73
N PHE A 272 -19.65 -7.16 5.04
CA PHE A 272 -20.90 -6.97 4.30
C PHE A 272 -20.91 -5.68 3.47
N HIS A 273 -20.32 -4.60 4.00
CA HIS A 273 -20.28 -3.29 3.35
C HIS A 273 -18.86 -2.92 2.92
N PHE A 274 -18.07 -3.93 2.53
CA PHE A 274 -16.65 -3.75 2.25
C PHE A 274 -16.40 -2.68 1.17
N GLY A 275 -17.05 -2.76 0.01
CA GLY A 275 -16.80 -1.84 -1.11
C GLY A 275 -16.97 -0.35 -0.73
N PRO A 276 -18.14 0.07 -0.23
CA PRO A 276 -18.36 1.43 0.23
C PRO A 276 -17.43 1.86 1.38
N LEU A 277 -17.22 1.02 2.39
CA LEU A 277 -16.39 1.39 3.55
C LEU A 277 -14.90 1.45 3.19
N PHE A 278 -14.41 0.55 2.35
CA PHE A 278 -13.02 0.56 1.90
C PHE A 278 -12.72 1.82 1.11
N THR A 279 -13.60 2.19 0.18
CA THR A 279 -13.43 3.40 -0.65
C THR A 279 -13.56 4.68 0.18
N GLU A 280 -14.51 4.74 1.13
CA GLU A 280 -14.60 5.84 2.12
C GLU A 280 -13.30 5.96 2.96
N TYR A 281 -12.76 4.84 3.44
CA TYR A 281 -11.51 4.85 4.21
C TYR A 281 -10.32 5.27 3.35
N LEU A 282 -10.27 4.80 2.09
CA LEU A 282 -9.22 5.13 1.14
C LEU A 282 -9.13 6.64 0.91
N PHE A 283 -10.26 7.33 0.77
CA PHE A 283 -10.32 8.77 0.52
C PHE A 283 -10.62 9.61 1.78
N THR A 284 -10.37 9.05 2.96
CA THR A 284 -10.42 9.80 4.21
C THR A 284 -9.47 11.02 4.14
N GLY A 285 -9.98 12.19 4.52
CA GLY A 285 -9.25 13.46 4.44
C GLY A 285 -9.30 14.16 3.08
N CYS A 286 -9.84 13.53 2.03
CA CYS A 286 -9.99 14.16 0.72
C CYS A 286 -11.29 14.97 0.57
N ASN A 287 -12.32 14.63 1.35
CA ASN A 287 -13.65 15.25 1.32
C ASN A 287 -14.06 15.67 2.75
N ASP A 288 -14.14 16.97 3.01
CA ASP A 288 -14.41 17.53 4.35
C ASP A 288 -15.80 17.15 4.93
N ASP A 289 -16.79 16.90 4.06
CA ASP A 289 -18.19 16.72 4.49
C ASP A 289 -18.60 15.26 4.71
N ARG A 290 -17.82 14.29 4.21
CA ARG A 290 -18.28 12.89 4.07
C ARG A 290 -17.70 11.92 5.09
N THR A 291 -16.68 12.29 5.84
CA THR A 291 -16.12 11.38 6.85
C THR A 291 -17.14 11.17 7.96
N ARG A 292 -17.82 10.01 7.97
CA ARG A 292 -18.69 9.64 9.10
C ARG A 292 -17.85 9.75 10.37
N ASN A 293 -18.28 10.61 11.29
CA ASN A 293 -17.65 10.99 12.55
C ASN A 293 -17.36 9.80 13.51
N LYS A 294 -16.50 8.86 13.12
CA LYS A 294 -15.71 8.07 14.05
C LYS A 294 -14.37 8.79 14.15
N THR A 295 -14.16 9.44 15.30
CA THR A 295 -12.93 10.16 15.65
C THR A 295 -11.71 9.30 15.34
N ILE A 296 -11.04 9.64 14.24
CA ILE A 296 -9.72 9.11 13.91
C ILE A 296 -8.79 9.60 15.02
N LYS A 297 -8.13 8.68 15.69
CA LYS A 297 -7.27 8.98 16.84
C LYS A 297 -5.85 8.48 16.61
N PRO A 298 -4.85 9.10 17.26
CA PRO A 298 -3.50 8.55 17.31
C PRO A 298 -3.50 7.08 17.70
N VAL A 299 -2.61 6.29 17.10
CA VAL A 299 -2.49 4.88 17.46
C VAL A 299 -1.82 4.78 18.83
N TYR A 300 -0.62 5.34 18.99
CA TYR A 300 0.01 5.53 20.29
C TYR A 300 -0.30 6.91 20.87
N ASN A 301 -0.15 7.02 22.19
CA ASN A 301 -0.29 8.29 22.89
C ASN A 301 0.82 9.25 22.44
N ASP A 302 0.49 10.53 22.41
CA ASP A 302 1.39 11.66 22.15
C ASP A 302 1.91 11.79 20.70
N GLU A 303 1.51 10.95 19.74
CA GLU A 303 1.97 11.08 18.34
C GLU A 303 1.62 12.43 17.68
N THR A 304 0.65 13.16 18.22
CA THR A 304 0.26 14.50 17.75
C THR A 304 1.03 15.64 18.40
N GLN A 305 1.89 15.34 19.38
CA GLN A 305 2.65 16.32 20.15
C GLN A 305 4.11 16.33 19.68
N LEU A 306 4.69 17.51 19.52
CA LEU A 306 6.14 17.64 19.36
C LEU A 306 6.82 17.60 20.72
N SER A 307 7.87 16.82 20.83
CA SER A 307 8.83 16.94 21.92
C SER A 307 9.41 18.36 21.93
N GLN A 308 9.59 18.93 23.12
CA GLN A 308 10.19 20.25 23.30
C GLN A 308 11.62 20.33 22.73
N ALA A 309 12.33 19.20 22.67
CA ALA A 309 13.68 19.12 22.12
C ALA A 309 13.69 18.96 20.59
N PHE A 310 12.55 18.68 19.96
CA PHE A 310 12.47 18.43 18.53
C PHE A 310 12.23 19.73 17.75
N VAL A 311 13.15 20.05 16.83
CA VAL A 311 13.03 21.21 15.93
C VAL A 311 12.81 20.71 14.49
N PRO A 312 11.65 20.99 13.86
CA PRO A 312 11.43 20.65 12.47
C PRO A 312 12.39 21.44 11.57
N ARG A 313 13.21 20.73 10.80
CA ARG A 313 14.19 21.37 9.89
C ARG A 313 13.65 21.62 8.49
N PHE A 314 12.54 20.99 8.13
CA PHE A 314 11.97 21.02 6.78
C PHE A 314 10.47 21.26 6.83
N LYS A 315 9.99 22.09 5.90
CA LYS A 315 8.57 22.23 5.58
C LYS A 315 8.32 21.57 4.22
N TYR A 316 7.43 20.59 4.19
CA TYR A 316 7.10 19.88 2.96
C TYR A 316 6.10 20.69 2.12
N PRO A 317 6.30 20.82 0.80
CA PRO A 317 5.32 21.47 -0.06
C PRO A 317 4.07 20.60 -0.21
N LYS A 318 2.90 21.25 -0.33
CA LYS A 318 1.59 20.58 -0.47
C LYS A 318 1.57 19.53 -1.59
N SER A 319 2.20 19.85 -2.72
CA SER A 319 2.30 18.92 -3.86
C SER A 319 3.03 17.62 -3.52
N TYR A 320 4.10 17.69 -2.70
CA TYR A 320 4.85 16.52 -2.24
C TYR A 320 4.04 15.68 -1.25
N ILE A 321 3.38 16.33 -0.29
CA ILE A 321 2.50 15.68 0.69
C ILE A 321 1.43 14.89 -0.07
N LEU A 322 0.74 15.56 -0.99
CA LEU A 322 -0.32 14.98 -1.79
C LEU A 322 0.15 13.80 -2.64
N GLU A 323 1.31 13.94 -3.31
CA GLU A 323 1.90 12.86 -4.11
C GLU A 323 2.20 11.62 -3.27
N LYS A 324 2.86 11.79 -2.12
CA LYS A 324 3.15 10.70 -1.18
C LYS A 324 1.88 10.01 -0.69
N SER A 325 0.89 10.82 -0.36
CA SER A 325 -0.42 10.39 0.14
C SER A 325 -1.19 9.54 -0.87
N MET A 326 -1.20 9.96 -2.14
CA MET A 326 -1.88 9.22 -3.21
C MET A 326 -1.14 7.94 -3.59
N LYS A 327 0.20 7.96 -3.54
CA LYS A 327 0.99 6.75 -3.72
C LYS A 327 0.66 5.67 -2.67
N LEU A 328 0.47 6.05 -1.41
CA LEU A 328 0.04 5.11 -0.36
C LEU A 328 -1.36 4.54 -0.65
N ARG A 329 -2.32 5.40 -1.01
CA ARG A 329 -3.69 4.98 -1.36
C ARG A 329 -3.70 3.98 -2.50
N LYS A 330 -2.96 4.25 -3.57
CA LYS A 330 -2.81 3.29 -4.67
C LYS A 330 -2.22 1.96 -4.22
N ARG A 331 -1.22 1.95 -3.34
CA ARG A 331 -0.66 0.70 -2.82
C ARG A 331 -1.68 -0.14 -2.04
N LEU A 332 -2.57 0.49 -1.26
CA LEU A 332 -3.67 -0.23 -0.61
C LEU A 332 -4.65 -0.78 -1.64
N LEU A 333 -4.95 -0.01 -2.69
CA LEU A 333 -5.83 -0.40 -3.77
C LEU A 333 -5.28 -1.60 -4.57
N VAL A 334 -3.97 -1.62 -4.84
CA VAL A 334 -3.25 -2.75 -5.47
C VAL A 334 -3.50 -4.04 -4.70
N ALA A 335 -3.49 -4.01 -3.36
CA ALA A 335 -3.72 -5.22 -2.56
C ALA A 335 -5.13 -5.80 -2.76
N CYS A 336 -6.13 -4.95 -2.94
CA CYS A 336 -7.50 -5.36 -3.28
C CYS A 336 -7.59 -5.93 -4.70
N PHE A 337 -7.03 -5.23 -5.69
CA PHE A 337 -7.08 -5.69 -7.08
C PHE A 337 -6.29 -6.97 -7.31
N ASN A 338 -5.12 -7.13 -6.67
CA ASN A 338 -4.36 -8.38 -6.74
C ASN A 338 -5.21 -9.57 -6.26
N LEU A 339 -6.04 -9.40 -5.22
CA LEU A 339 -6.98 -10.43 -4.79
C LEU A 339 -8.07 -10.65 -5.85
N LEU A 340 -8.71 -9.58 -6.35
CA LEU A 340 -9.78 -9.68 -7.37
C LEU A 340 -9.31 -10.40 -8.63
N ILE A 341 -8.09 -10.13 -9.10
CA ILE A 341 -7.49 -10.79 -10.27
C ILE A 341 -7.32 -12.30 -10.04
N THR A 342 -7.08 -12.73 -8.79
CA THR A 342 -7.01 -14.17 -8.47
C THR A 342 -8.37 -14.86 -8.39
N VAL A 343 -9.48 -14.12 -8.33
CA VAL A 343 -10.83 -14.68 -8.33
C VAL A 343 -11.24 -15.01 -9.78
N PRO A 344 -11.62 -16.26 -10.08
CA PRO A 344 -12.09 -16.61 -11.43
C PRO A 344 -13.32 -15.81 -11.83
N ARG A 345 -13.42 -15.43 -13.12
CA ARG A 345 -14.56 -14.65 -13.65
C ARG A 345 -15.90 -15.34 -13.34
N GLY A 346 -16.90 -14.55 -12.94
CA GLY A 346 -18.24 -15.03 -12.58
C GLY A 346 -18.35 -15.66 -11.18
N HIS A 347 -17.26 -15.67 -10.40
CA HIS A 347 -17.29 -16.09 -9.00
C HIS A 347 -17.16 -14.88 -8.06
N ARG A 348 -17.73 -15.02 -6.87
CA ARG A 348 -17.66 -14.02 -5.78
C ARG A 348 -17.02 -14.61 -4.54
N LEU A 349 -16.31 -13.78 -3.77
CA LEU A 349 -15.79 -14.15 -2.46
C LEU A 349 -16.91 -14.04 -1.42
N CYS A 350 -17.38 -15.17 -0.89
CA CYS A 350 -18.50 -15.20 0.04
C CYS A 350 -18.21 -14.53 1.40
N THR A 351 -16.94 -14.35 1.78
CA THR A 351 -16.57 -13.85 3.12
C THR A 351 -16.55 -12.34 3.23
N ILE A 352 -16.21 -11.62 2.15
CA ILE A 352 -16.15 -10.15 2.10
C ILE A 352 -17.16 -9.56 1.12
N HIS A 353 -18.01 -10.41 0.51
CA HIS A 353 -19.02 -10.05 -0.49
C HIS A 353 -18.48 -9.08 -1.55
N LEU A 354 -17.25 -9.33 -2.01
CA LEU A 354 -16.55 -8.46 -2.94
C LEU A 354 -16.74 -8.96 -4.36
N GLU A 355 -17.32 -8.11 -5.20
CA GLU A 355 -17.47 -8.26 -6.65
C GLU A 355 -16.76 -7.11 -7.36
N THR A 356 -16.10 -7.40 -8.48
CA THR A 356 -15.24 -6.43 -9.18
C THR A 356 -16.03 -5.22 -9.66
N ASP A 357 -17.19 -5.42 -10.26
CA ASP A 357 -17.99 -4.33 -10.84
C ASP A 357 -18.57 -3.43 -9.75
N ASP A 358 -19.10 -4.02 -8.67
CA ASP A 358 -19.58 -3.27 -7.50
C ASP A 358 -18.46 -2.46 -6.84
N PHE A 359 -17.26 -3.04 -6.73
CA PHE A 359 -16.11 -2.33 -6.19
C PHE A 359 -15.68 -1.16 -7.07
N LEU A 360 -15.63 -1.37 -8.39
CA LEU A 360 -15.31 -0.33 -9.38
C LEU A 360 -16.36 0.79 -9.38
N ASN A 361 -17.65 0.46 -9.27
CA ASN A 361 -18.73 1.44 -9.13
C ASN A 361 -18.51 2.32 -7.89
N ASN A 362 -18.30 1.72 -6.72
CA ASN A 362 -18.05 2.48 -5.49
C ASN A 362 -16.80 3.38 -5.60
N LEU A 363 -15.72 2.85 -6.20
CA LEU A 363 -14.48 3.60 -6.36
C LEU A 363 -14.64 4.78 -7.33
N SER A 364 -15.32 4.56 -8.45
CA SER A 364 -15.65 5.59 -9.43
C SER A 364 -16.48 6.71 -8.79
N TRP A 365 -17.52 6.34 -8.03
CA TRP A 365 -18.39 7.29 -7.33
C TRP A 365 -17.63 8.14 -6.30
N GLU A 366 -16.73 7.54 -5.52
CA GLU A 366 -15.92 8.30 -4.57
C GLU A 366 -14.91 9.23 -5.26
N LEU A 367 -14.28 8.78 -6.36
CA LEU A 367 -13.33 9.59 -7.13
C LEU A 367 -14.01 10.76 -7.84
N ILE A 368 -15.14 10.52 -8.52
CA ILE A 368 -15.94 11.58 -9.16
C ILE A 368 -16.44 12.58 -8.11
N GLY A 369 -16.79 12.09 -6.91
CA GLY A 369 -17.25 12.90 -5.78
C GLY A 369 -16.17 13.74 -5.09
N LEU A 370 -14.90 13.67 -5.50
CA LEU A 370 -13.83 14.51 -4.94
C LEU A 370 -14.03 15.97 -5.33
N LYS A 371 -14.15 16.85 -4.33
CA LYS A 371 -14.32 18.30 -4.56
C LYS A 371 -13.07 18.97 -5.14
N SER A 372 -11.89 18.48 -4.77
CA SER A 372 -10.60 19.04 -5.20
C SER A 372 -10.08 18.30 -6.42
N ILE A 373 -9.95 19.01 -7.53
CA ILE A 373 -9.31 18.48 -8.74
C ILE A 373 -7.84 18.12 -8.50
N GLU A 374 -7.15 18.80 -7.57
CA GLU A 374 -5.76 18.47 -7.21
C GLU A 374 -5.66 17.03 -6.67
N TYR A 375 -6.60 16.62 -5.82
CA TYR A 375 -6.63 15.27 -5.26
C TYR A 375 -6.90 14.22 -6.34
N PHE A 376 -7.83 14.52 -7.25
CA PHE A 376 -8.13 13.67 -8.39
C PHE A 376 -6.91 13.51 -9.30
N GLN A 377 -6.28 14.62 -9.72
CA GLN A 377 -5.08 14.59 -10.57
C GLN A 377 -3.91 13.87 -9.91
N ALA A 378 -3.65 14.12 -8.63
CA ALA A 378 -2.59 13.43 -7.91
C ALA A 378 -2.85 11.93 -7.73
N PHE A 379 -4.12 11.52 -7.64
CA PHE A 379 -4.50 10.10 -7.66
C PHE A 379 -4.21 9.47 -9.02
N PHE A 380 -4.29 10.18 -10.14
CA PHE A 380 -4.01 9.59 -11.46
C PHE A 380 -2.55 9.67 -11.90
N LYS A 381 -1.68 10.40 -11.18
CA LYS A 381 -0.22 10.38 -11.43
C LYS A 381 0.35 8.97 -11.31
N THR A 382 1.09 8.52 -12.32
CA THR A 382 1.67 7.17 -12.35
C THR A 382 2.92 7.06 -11.47
N TYR A 383 2.94 6.10 -10.53
CA TYR A 383 4.10 5.86 -9.65
C TYR A 383 4.82 4.54 -9.91
N ASP A 384 4.06 3.49 -10.22
CA ASP A 384 4.56 2.15 -10.54
C ASP A 384 3.73 1.58 -11.70
N ARG A 385 4.21 1.80 -12.93
CA ARG A 385 3.49 1.41 -14.16
C ARG A 385 3.14 -0.07 -14.17
N GLU A 386 4.06 -0.93 -13.77
CA GLU A 386 3.88 -2.39 -13.82
C GLU A 386 2.78 -2.87 -12.87
N ARG A 387 2.78 -2.37 -11.62
CA ARG A 387 1.76 -2.76 -10.64
C ARG A 387 0.40 -2.15 -10.95
N GLU A 388 0.39 -0.93 -11.46
CA GLU A 388 -0.84 -0.17 -11.71
C GLU A 388 -1.56 -0.57 -13.01
N LEU A 389 -0.83 -1.12 -13.98
CA LEU A 389 -1.35 -1.50 -15.30
C LEU A 389 -2.57 -2.43 -15.23
N ALA A 390 -2.63 -3.29 -14.21
CA ALA A 390 -3.67 -4.29 -14.08
C ALA A 390 -5.05 -3.71 -13.70
N PHE A 391 -5.13 -2.48 -13.19
CA PHE A 391 -6.38 -1.91 -12.69
C PHE A 391 -6.59 -0.42 -13.02
N MET A 392 -5.54 0.39 -13.12
CA MET A 392 -5.69 1.83 -13.38
C MET A 392 -6.39 2.14 -14.72
N PRO A 393 -6.09 1.44 -15.84
CA PRO A 393 -6.84 1.63 -17.08
C PRO A 393 -8.34 1.36 -16.93
N VAL A 394 -8.70 0.30 -16.21
CA VAL A 394 -10.11 -0.08 -15.96
C VAL A 394 -10.83 1.00 -15.14
N ILE A 395 -10.18 1.55 -14.13
CA ILE A 395 -10.74 2.67 -13.34
C ILE A 395 -10.97 3.90 -14.21
N ASN A 396 -9.99 4.27 -15.05
CA ASN A 396 -10.10 5.43 -15.92
C ASN A 396 -11.26 5.30 -16.90
N GLU A 397 -11.38 4.17 -17.59
CA GLU A 397 -12.50 3.91 -18.50
C GLU A 397 -13.83 3.98 -17.76
N LYS A 398 -13.90 3.35 -16.58
CA LYS A 398 -15.11 3.36 -15.77
C LYS A 398 -15.56 4.78 -15.40
N ILE A 399 -14.64 5.63 -14.96
CA ILE A 399 -14.94 7.03 -14.63
C ILE A 399 -15.38 7.81 -15.87
N ILE A 400 -14.71 7.63 -17.02
CA ILE A 400 -15.12 8.26 -18.27
C ILE A 400 -16.55 7.85 -18.63
N ASN A 401 -16.87 6.56 -18.58
CA ASN A 401 -18.20 6.06 -18.87
C ASN A 401 -19.25 6.61 -17.88
N ASP A 402 -18.93 6.70 -16.59
CA ASP A 402 -19.84 7.21 -15.56
C ASP A 402 -20.08 8.73 -15.63
N ILE A 403 -19.09 9.53 -16.06
CA ILE A 403 -19.28 10.99 -16.25
C ILE A 403 -20.01 11.29 -17.56
N THR A 404 -19.74 10.49 -18.60
CA THR A 404 -20.28 10.75 -19.94
C THR A 404 -21.66 10.16 -20.19
N ASP A 405 -22.09 9.20 -19.36
CA ASP A 405 -23.24 8.31 -19.62
C ASP A 405 -23.14 7.56 -20.97
N LEU A 406 -21.94 7.47 -21.54
CA LEU A 406 -21.63 6.74 -22.76
C LEU A 406 -20.83 5.48 -22.44
N LYS A 407 -20.92 4.47 -23.31
CA LYS A 407 -20.14 3.23 -23.18
C LYS A 407 -18.98 3.22 -24.17
N PHE A 408 -17.79 3.48 -23.66
CA PHE A 408 -16.52 3.29 -24.35
C PHE A 408 -15.79 2.05 -23.80
N ASN A 409 -15.12 1.32 -24.68
CA ASN A 409 -14.31 0.12 -24.41
C ASN A 409 -12.83 0.38 -24.70
N LEU A 410 -12.31 1.51 -24.21
CA LEU A 410 -10.93 1.96 -24.38
C LEU A 410 -9.88 0.93 -23.95
N VAL A 411 -10.11 0.23 -22.84
CA VAL A 411 -9.19 -0.76 -22.27
C VAL A 411 -9.11 -2.00 -23.15
N ASP A 412 -10.24 -2.48 -23.66
CA ASP A 412 -10.26 -3.62 -24.59
C ASP A 412 -9.55 -3.27 -25.91
N GLN A 413 -9.60 -2.01 -26.33
CA GLN A 413 -8.90 -1.53 -27.52
C GLN A 413 -7.44 -1.16 -27.29
N ILE A 414 -6.93 -1.16 -26.05
CA ILE A 414 -5.58 -0.67 -25.72
C ILE A 414 -4.47 -1.44 -26.45
N VAL A 415 -4.73 -2.68 -26.86
CA VAL A 415 -3.79 -3.53 -27.63
C VAL A 415 -3.66 -3.09 -29.09
N SER A 416 -4.66 -2.38 -29.63
CA SER A 416 -4.72 -1.95 -31.02
C SER A 416 -4.63 -0.43 -31.10
N ILE A 417 -3.46 0.08 -31.51
CA ILE A 417 -3.17 1.51 -31.69
C ILE A 417 -4.30 2.23 -32.45
N ARG A 418 -4.75 1.65 -33.57
CA ARG A 418 -5.77 2.27 -34.43
C ARG A 418 -7.14 2.32 -33.75
N ASN A 419 -7.53 1.25 -33.08
CA ASN A 419 -8.86 1.17 -32.45
C ASN A 419 -8.91 2.04 -31.19
N PHE A 420 -7.86 1.99 -30.37
CA PHE A 420 -7.71 2.85 -29.20
C PHE A 420 -7.83 4.32 -29.61
N LEU A 421 -7.07 4.76 -30.62
CA LEU A 421 -7.12 6.13 -31.11
C LEU A 421 -8.50 6.52 -31.62
N LYS A 422 -9.17 5.65 -32.38
CA LYS A 422 -10.52 5.91 -32.88
C LYS A 422 -11.51 6.12 -31.74
N GLU A 423 -11.46 5.26 -30.73
CA GLU A 423 -12.36 5.34 -29.59
C GLU A 423 -12.03 6.53 -28.68
N TRP A 424 -10.75 6.80 -28.45
CA TRP A 424 -10.26 7.96 -27.71
C TRP A 424 -10.69 9.28 -28.38
N THR A 425 -10.56 9.39 -29.71
CA THR A 425 -11.09 10.55 -30.44
C THR A 425 -12.62 10.64 -30.37
N SER A 426 -13.32 9.51 -30.30
CA SER A 426 -14.78 9.49 -30.12
C SER A 426 -15.20 10.11 -28.78
N VAL A 427 -14.49 9.84 -27.69
CA VAL A 427 -14.76 10.48 -26.38
C VAL A 427 -14.68 12.01 -26.48
N ILE A 428 -13.63 12.50 -27.15
CA ILE A 428 -13.38 13.94 -27.28
C ILE A 428 -14.47 14.62 -28.10
N HIS A 429 -14.83 14.05 -29.25
CA HIS A 429 -15.83 14.64 -30.13
C HIS A 429 -17.25 14.50 -29.58
N SER A 430 -17.59 13.33 -29.05
CA SER A 430 -18.95 12.99 -28.64
C SER A 430 -19.34 13.61 -27.30
N TYR A 431 -18.37 13.97 -26.45
CA TYR A 431 -18.66 14.54 -25.14
C TYR A 431 -17.99 15.88 -24.90
N LEU A 432 -16.65 15.93 -24.94
CA LEU A 432 -15.93 17.13 -24.48
C LEU A 432 -16.24 18.35 -25.35
N LEU A 433 -16.25 18.21 -26.68
CA LEU A 433 -16.59 19.33 -27.58
C LEU A 433 -18.03 19.82 -27.41
N LEU A 434 -18.98 18.93 -27.08
CA LEU A 434 -20.36 19.31 -26.83
C LEU A 434 -20.49 20.02 -25.47
N LYS A 435 -19.86 19.50 -24.42
CA LYS A 435 -19.90 20.06 -23.06
C LYS A 435 -19.17 21.39 -22.92
N LEU A 436 -18.19 21.67 -23.78
CA LEU A 436 -17.56 22.99 -23.87
C LEU A 436 -18.55 24.11 -24.22
N GLN A 437 -19.72 23.79 -24.76
CA GLN A 437 -20.79 24.76 -25.01
C GLN A 437 -21.61 25.09 -23.73
N GLU A 438 -21.47 24.29 -22.67
CA GLU A 438 -22.19 24.40 -21.39
C GLU A 438 -21.33 24.96 -20.23
N LEU A 439 -20.17 25.57 -20.55
CA LEU A 439 -19.16 26.03 -19.57
C LEU A 439 -19.65 27.01 -18.50
N SER A 440 -20.84 27.58 -18.64
CA SER A 440 -21.45 28.44 -17.61
C SER A 440 -21.79 27.70 -16.30
N LYS A 441 -21.78 26.37 -16.30
CA LYS A 441 -22.09 25.54 -15.12
C LYS A 441 -20.80 25.05 -14.45
N ALA A 442 -20.60 25.39 -13.18
CA ALA A 442 -19.38 25.01 -12.43
C ALA A 442 -19.12 23.49 -12.38
N GLY A 443 -20.17 22.66 -12.35
CA GLY A 443 -20.03 21.19 -12.38
C GLY A 443 -19.42 20.66 -13.69
N VAL A 444 -19.74 21.28 -14.82
CA VAL A 444 -19.25 20.87 -16.15
C VAL A 444 -17.74 21.08 -16.28
N VAL A 445 -17.20 22.13 -15.64
CA VAL A 445 -15.75 22.40 -15.65
C VAL A 445 -14.99 21.28 -14.91
N LEU A 446 -15.50 20.84 -13.76
CA LEU A 446 -14.87 19.76 -12.99
C LEU A 446 -14.91 18.42 -13.76
N GLU A 447 -16.06 18.07 -14.33
CA GLU A 447 -16.25 16.87 -15.16
C GLU A 447 -15.26 16.83 -16.34
N ILE A 448 -15.08 17.97 -17.03
CA ILE A 448 -14.11 18.11 -18.12
C ILE A 448 -12.68 17.81 -17.63
N TYR A 449 -12.25 18.39 -16.51
CA TYR A 449 -10.90 18.14 -15.98
C TYR A 449 -10.70 16.69 -15.52
N GLN A 450 -11.74 16.07 -14.96
CA GLN A 450 -11.72 14.66 -14.57
C GLN A 450 -11.55 13.75 -15.79
N ILE A 451 -12.35 13.94 -16.84
CA ILE A 451 -12.22 13.16 -18.08
C ILE A 451 -10.85 13.36 -18.70
N GLN A 452 -10.37 14.60 -18.79
CA GLN A 452 -9.03 14.88 -19.32
C GLN A 452 -7.97 14.08 -18.56
N THR A 453 -7.97 14.19 -17.23
CA THR A 453 -7.03 13.49 -16.36
C THR A 453 -7.07 11.98 -16.59
N CYS A 454 -8.26 11.38 -16.70
CA CYS A 454 -8.40 9.95 -16.97
C CYS A 454 -7.90 9.54 -18.36
N LEU A 455 -8.20 10.34 -19.40
CA LEU A 455 -7.72 10.11 -20.77
C LEU A 455 -6.19 10.18 -20.85
N LEU A 456 -5.58 11.09 -20.11
CA LEU A 456 -4.13 11.25 -20.04
C LEU A 456 -3.46 10.09 -19.32
N ALA A 457 -4.00 9.69 -18.17
CA ALA A 457 -3.50 8.53 -17.44
C ALA A 457 -3.62 7.25 -18.30
N LEU A 458 -4.75 7.04 -18.98
CA LEU A 458 -4.90 5.94 -19.95
C LEU A 458 -3.85 5.98 -21.05
N PHE A 459 -3.57 7.19 -21.56
CA PHE A 459 -2.57 7.37 -22.60
C PHE A 459 -1.15 7.01 -22.11
N GLU A 460 -0.78 7.35 -20.88
CA GLU A 460 0.51 6.95 -20.30
C GLU A 460 0.68 5.42 -20.25
N TYR A 461 -0.37 4.68 -19.90
CA TYR A 461 -0.34 3.20 -19.92
C TYR A 461 -0.31 2.64 -21.34
N PHE A 462 -1.02 3.26 -22.28
CA PHE A 462 -0.95 2.91 -23.69
C PHE A 462 0.47 3.10 -24.26
N GLU A 463 1.13 4.22 -23.95
CA GLU A 463 2.53 4.46 -24.33
C GLU A 463 3.45 3.39 -23.74
N PHE A 464 3.25 3.02 -22.48
CA PHE A 464 4.04 1.99 -21.80
C PHE A 464 3.88 0.60 -22.44
N ILE A 465 2.66 0.20 -22.84
CA ILE A 465 2.42 -1.09 -23.51
C ILE A 465 3.12 -1.14 -24.87
N HIS A 466 3.08 -0.04 -25.62
CA HIS A 466 3.59 0.03 -27.00
C HIS A 466 5.00 0.63 -27.13
N GLU A 467 5.72 0.82 -26.03
CA GLU A 467 7.06 1.43 -26.01
C GLU A 467 8.05 0.68 -26.92
N LYS A 468 7.87 -0.65 -27.06
CA LYS A 468 8.68 -1.52 -27.93
C LYS A 468 8.28 -1.51 -29.40
N ASP A 469 7.06 -1.06 -29.73
CA ASP A 469 6.54 -1.05 -31.11
C ASP A 469 7.02 0.17 -31.90
N GLY A 470 7.88 1.00 -31.32
CA GLY A 470 8.54 2.10 -32.01
C GLY A 470 7.55 3.15 -32.52
N ILE A 471 6.42 3.34 -31.82
CA ILE A 471 5.49 4.43 -32.12
C ILE A 471 6.32 5.72 -32.16
N LYS A 472 6.51 6.27 -33.36
CA LYS A 472 7.18 7.57 -33.52
C LYS A 472 6.33 8.60 -32.79
N LYS A 473 6.78 9.00 -31.59
CA LYS A 473 6.24 10.10 -30.78
C LYS A 473 5.74 11.26 -31.65
N SER A 474 6.43 11.57 -32.74
CA SER A 474 6.09 12.66 -33.67
C SER A 474 4.68 12.60 -34.28
N LYS A 475 4.19 11.44 -34.74
CA LYS A 475 2.87 11.36 -35.42
C LYS A 475 1.72 11.46 -34.42
N PHE A 476 1.96 10.97 -33.21
CA PHE A 476 1.02 11.01 -32.09
C PHE A 476 0.97 12.40 -31.44
N VAL A 477 2.14 13.03 -31.25
CA VAL A 477 2.28 14.43 -30.80
C VAL A 477 1.55 15.38 -31.76
N CYS A 478 1.56 15.13 -33.07
CA CYS A 478 0.76 15.94 -34.00
C CYS A 478 -0.76 15.82 -33.73
N ILE A 479 -1.29 14.61 -33.55
CA ILE A 479 -2.73 14.40 -33.28
C ILE A 479 -3.15 15.03 -31.94
N LEU A 480 -2.33 14.84 -30.90
CA LEU A 480 -2.52 15.51 -29.60
C LEU A 480 -2.48 17.02 -29.76
N ARG A 481 -1.48 17.56 -30.46
CA ARG A 481 -1.31 18.99 -30.71
C ARG A 481 -2.50 19.57 -31.48
N ASP A 482 -3.04 18.87 -32.47
CA ASP A 482 -4.20 19.34 -33.24
C ASP A 482 -5.47 19.38 -32.37
N ILE A 483 -5.67 18.37 -31.53
CA ILE A 483 -6.79 18.29 -30.57
C ILE A 483 -6.66 19.38 -29.50
N ILE A 484 -5.45 19.59 -29.00
CA ILE A 484 -5.07 20.66 -28.06
C ILE A 484 -5.35 22.03 -28.69
N THR A 485 -4.96 22.24 -29.94
CA THR A 485 -5.12 23.54 -30.60
C THR A 485 -6.60 23.81 -30.85
N ALA A 486 -7.37 22.77 -31.22
CA ALA A 486 -8.82 22.85 -31.34
C ALA A 486 -9.50 23.13 -29.98
N TRP A 487 -8.99 22.52 -28.91
CA TRP A 487 -9.44 22.74 -27.54
C TRP A 487 -9.20 24.17 -27.07
N ASP A 488 -7.97 24.68 -27.20
CA ASP A 488 -7.58 26.04 -26.82
C ASP A 488 -8.40 27.07 -27.60
N THR A 489 -8.62 26.84 -28.89
CA THR A 489 -9.42 27.74 -29.75
C THR A 489 -10.91 27.73 -29.35
N ALA A 490 -11.45 26.57 -28.98
CA ALA A 490 -12.83 26.45 -28.52
C ALA A 490 -13.04 27.09 -27.13
N VAL A 491 -12.07 26.93 -26.23
CA VAL A 491 -12.11 27.47 -24.88
C VAL A 491 -11.87 29.00 -24.87
N GLU A 492 -10.93 29.54 -25.64
CA GLU A 492 -10.72 30.99 -25.75
C GLU A 492 -11.96 31.72 -26.31
N LYS A 493 -12.68 31.09 -27.26
CA LYS A 493 -13.96 31.61 -27.78
C LYS A 493 -15.12 31.56 -26.77
N SER A 494 -15.08 30.63 -25.81
CA SER A 494 -16.10 30.52 -24.77
C SER A 494 -15.79 31.40 -23.55
N ILE A 495 -14.52 31.52 -23.18
CA ILE A 495 -14.04 32.38 -22.08
C ILE A 495 -14.27 33.86 -22.38
N THR A 496 -14.15 34.29 -23.64
CA THR A 496 -14.46 35.69 -24.03
C THR A 496 -15.92 36.10 -23.79
N LYS A 497 -16.83 35.15 -23.53
CA LYS A 497 -18.25 35.43 -23.24
C LYS A 497 -18.62 35.42 -21.76
N VAL A 498 -17.81 34.85 -20.85
CA VAL A 498 -18.14 34.69 -19.43
C VAL A 498 -16.85 34.63 -18.60
N ILE A 499 -16.51 35.67 -17.81
CA ILE A 499 -15.39 35.54 -16.86
C ILE A 499 -15.74 36.13 -15.49
N SER A 500 -15.65 35.25 -14.48
CA SER A 500 -15.23 35.60 -13.12
C SER A 500 -13.73 35.24 -12.96
N PRO A 501 -12.98 35.88 -12.04
CA PRO A 501 -11.52 35.73 -11.93
C PRO A 501 -11.02 34.30 -11.64
N GLN A 502 -11.83 33.47 -10.98
CA GLN A 502 -11.44 32.10 -10.58
C GLN A 502 -11.31 31.14 -11.77
N THR A 503 -12.05 31.37 -12.87
CA THR A 503 -11.94 30.57 -14.10
C THR A 503 -10.66 30.86 -14.89
N LYS A 504 -10.00 32.00 -14.65
CA LYS A 504 -8.74 32.39 -15.32
C LYS A 504 -7.51 31.67 -14.73
N GLU A 505 -7.45 31.46 -13.43
CA GLU A 505 -6.32 30.75 -12.79
C GLU A 505 -6.30 29.25 -13.11
N GLY A 506 -7.47 28.60 -13.16
CA GLY A 506 -7.57 27.20 -13.61
C GLY A 506 -7.14 26.99 -15.07
N PHE A 507 -7.43 27.96 -15.94
CA PHE A 507 -7.07 27.94 -17.37
C PHE A 507 -5.56 28.13 -17.64
N MET A 508 -4.86 28.91 -16.82
CA MET A 508 -3.40 29.07 -16.96
C MET A 508 -2.65 27.77 -16.62
N LEU A 509 -3.20 26.95 -15.72
CA LEU A 509 -2.66 25.63 -15.38
C LEU A 509 -2.90 24.60 -16.50
N SER A 510 -4.05 24.63 -17.20
CA SER A 510 -4.28 23.76 -18.37
C SER A 510 -3.39 24.12 -19.57
N LYS A 511 -3.09 25.42 -19.77
CA LYS A 511 -2.11 25.87 -20.78
C LYS A 511 -0.69 25.38 -20.48
N HIS A 512 -0.25 25.40 -19.22
CA HIS A 512 1.06 24.85 -18.82
C HIS A 512 1.10 23.32 -18.91
N PHE A 513 0.00 22.65 -18.59
CA PHE A 513 -0.16 21.19 -18.70
C PHE A 513 0.00 20.67 -20.13
N ILE A 514 -0.48 21.45 -21.10
CA ILE A 514 -0.46 21.14 -22.54
C ILE A 514 0.92 21.38 -23.18
N TYR A 515 1.69 22.36 -22.69
CA TYR A 515 3.05 22.63 -23.17
C TYR A 515 4.11 21.66 -22.59
N TYR A 516 3.76 20.89 -21.55
CA TYR A 516 4.65 19.92 -20.91
C TYR A 516 4.61 18.52 -21.58
N LEU A 517 3.58 18.22 -22.38
CA LEU A 517 3.49 17.08 -23.31
C LEU A 517 4.17 17.42 -24.65
#